data_AF-A0A418WJS5-F1
#
_entry.id   AF-A0A418WJS5-F1
#
_cell.length_a   1.000
_cell.length_b   1.000
_cell.length_c   1.000
_cell.angle_alpha   90.00
_cell.angle_beta   90.00
_cell.angle_gamma   90.00
#
_symmetry.space_group_name_H-M   'P 1'
#
loop_
_entity.id
_entity.type
_entity.pdbx_description
1 polymer ?
#
loop_
_entity_poly.entity_id
_entity_poly.type
_entity_poly.pdbx_seq_one_letter_code
_entity_poly.pdbx_strand_id
1 'polypeptide(L)'
;MGRASKEIRLQERSARARLKVRHHPYWRMISEGRHIGYYRGPRGGRWFARFRAAGSTEEYVRIPLGVADDGCEANGVTILNWKQALDKANEWVEQLANGGRTIDPNMTVRHAVDAYIKMRDERRSAQVGRPVRSTASYKLGAYALKDVAFIDIKLRDLTELDLRNWQRRFNGLTGSSKQRVVSELKAALNSAFEENRQGLPKDLPVTIKFGLKPIFVEEAADQADARDNQILSDNQIRDILEKAQELDEDSDYALLAILLAATGARFSQLARMFVRDVQPQSRRLLVPPSRKGRGKKVSAHIRVQVGADIIEALRPAIENRPFDAPLLERWRYKQASRTNWERVDRQPWKTPSEMTRWWNRVVEAAGLPGVIPYALRHSSIVRSIRMGLPIRLVAALHDTSVAMIEKHYSRWITEGLDELAARAVVPLLKAA
;
A
#
# COMPACT_ATOMS: atom_id res chain seq x y z
N MET A 1 2.38 -49.04 -36.10
CA MET A 1 3.63 -49.78 -35.80
C MET A 1 4.54 -48.90 -34.96
N GLY A 2 4.63 -49.14 -33.65
CA GLY A 2 5.52 -48.38 -32.77
C GLY A 2 6.95 -48.88 -32.91
N ARG A 3 7.84 -48.11 -33.54
CA ARG A 3 9.28 -48.33 -33.42
C ARG A 3 9.66 -48.09 -31.96
N ALA A 4 9.80 -49.15 -31.18
CA ALA A 4 10.46 -49.09 -29.88
C ALA A 4 11.90 -48.61 -30.11
N SER A 5 12.12 -47.30 -29.94
CA SER A 5 13.45 -46.71 -29.97
C SER A 5 14.24 -47.35 -28.83
N LYS A 6 15.27 -48.14 -29.17
CA LYS A 6 16.16 -48.80 -28.21
C LYS A 6 16.71 -47.74 -27.25
N GLU A 7 16.28 -47.76 -25.98
CA GLU A 7 16.71 -46.78 -24.98
C GLU A 7 18.22 -46.92 -24.76
N ILE A 8 18.95 -45.83 -25.00
CA ILE A 8 20.39 -45.79 -24.79
C ILE A 8 20.65 -45.46 -23.32
N ARG A 9 21.43 -46.31 -22.64
CA ARG A 9 21.81 -46.13 -21.23
C ARG A 9 22.90 -45.07 -21.06
N LEU A 10 22.50 -43.80 -21.19
CA LEU A 10 23.42 -42.66 -21.07
C LEU A 10 24.02 -42.49 -19.66
N GLN A 11 23.47 -43.15 -18.64
CA GLN A 11 24.02 -43.14 -17.29
C GLN A 11 25.36 -43.89 -17.15
N GLU A 12 25.63 -44.86 -18.03
CA GLU A 12 26.83 -45.70 -17.96
C GLU A 12 27.94 -45.14 -18.87
N ARG A 13 29.13 -44.88 -18.33
CA ARG A 13 30.31 -44.42 -19.10
C ARG A 13 30.66 -45.37 -20.25
N SER A 14 30.66 -46.67 -19.99
CA SER A 14 30.95 -47.73 -20.97
C SER A 14 29.95 -47.74 -22.12
N ALA A 15 28.67 -47.48 -21.84
CA ALA A 15 27.64 -47.37 -22.87
C ALA A 15 27.82 -46.10 -23.72
N ARG A 16 28.20 -44.97 -23.11
CA ARG A 16 28.51 -43.73 -23.84
C ARG A 16 29.74 -43.86 -24.73
N ALA A 17 30.77 -44.58 -24.28
CA ALA A 17 31.99 -44.81 -25.06
C ALA A 17 31.73 -45.58 -26.37
N ARG A 18 30.75 -46.50 -26.38
CA ARG A 18 30.37 -47.31 -27.55
C ARG A 18 29.48 -46.57 -28.56
N LEU A 19 29.06 -45.34 -28.27
CA LEU A 19 28.22 -44.56 -29.17
C LEU A 19 29.01 -44.06 -30.37
N LYS A 20 28.40 -44.09 -31.56
CA LYS A 20 28.98 -43.54 -32.78
C LYS A 20 29.07 -42.01 -32.67
N VAL A 21 30.18 -41.43 -33.12
CA VAL A 21 30.34 -39.98 -33.26
C VAL A 21 29.30 -39.46 -34.25
N ARG A 22 28.60 -38.38 -33.92
CA ARG A 22 27.58 -37.77 -34.79
C ARG A 22 27.33 -36.30 -34.47
N HIS A 23 26.76 -35.57 -35.42
CA HIS A 23 26.50 -34.12 -35.29
C HIS A 23 25.40 -33.75 -34.27
N HIS A 24 24.46 -34.66 -33.96
CA HIS A 24 23.36 -34.39 -33.05
C HIS A 24 23.44 -35.19 -31.74
N PRO A 25 23.07 -34.63 -30.58
CA PRO A 25 23.08 -35.37 -29.31
C PRO A 25 22.19 -36.62 -29.33
N TYR A 26 22.59 -37.65 -28.60
CA TYR A 26 21.76 -38.78 -28.19
C TYR A 26 20.79 -38.33 -27.12
N TRP A 27 19.52 -38.18 -27.50
CA TRP A 27 18.47 -37.68 -26.62
C TRP A 27 17.80 -38.82 -25.85
N ARG A 28 17.57 -38.58 -24.57
CA ARG A 28 16.69 -39.37 -23.72
C ARG A 28 15.59 -38.48 -23.18
N MET A 29 14.35 -38.93 -23.30
CA MET A 29 13.19 -38.24 -22.73
C MET A 29 13.18 -38.45 -21.22
N ILE A 30 12.98 -37.36 -20.47
CA ILE A 30 12.78 -37.40 -19.01
C ILE A 30 11.28 -37.46 -18.72
N SER A 31 10.53 -36.56 -19.36
CA SER A 31 9.06 -36.48 -19.35
C SER A 31 8.61 -35.69 -20.58
N GLU A 32 7.30 -35.54 -20.78
CA GLU A 32 6.76 -34.85 -21.96
C GLU A 32 7.37 -33.45 -22.11
N GLY A 33 7.97 -33.19 -23.29
CA GLY A 33 8.63 -31.92 -23.57
C GLY A 33 10.03 -31.73 -22.95
N ARG A 34 10.48 -32.60 -22.03
CA ARG A 34 11.77 -32.49 -21.32
C ARG A 34 12.75 -33.58 -21.73
N HIS A 35 13.95 -33.22 -22.18
CA HIS A 35 14.97 -34.20 -22.58
C HIS A 35 16.37 -33.82 -22.13
N ILE A 36 17.16 -34.84 -21.83
CA ILE A 36 18.61 -34.75 -21.65
C ILE A 36 19.31 -35.37 -22.86
N GLY A 37 20.40 -34.75 -23.30
CA GLY A 37 21.15 -35.13 -24.48
C GLY A 37 22.61 -35.35 -24.18
N TYR A 38 23.17 -36.43 -24.71
CA TYR A 38 24.61 -36.67 -24.74
C TYR A 38 25.16 -36.49 -26.15
N TYR A 39 25.99 -35.49 -26.36
CA TYR A 39 26.72 -35.29 -27.61
C TYR A 39 28.02 -36.09 -27.60
N ARG A 40 28.20 -37.00 -28.56
CA ARG A 40 29.44 -37.75 -28.76
C ARG A 40 30.26 -37.07 -29.87
N GLY A 41 31.26 -36.30 -29.48
CA GLY A 41 32.24 -35.71 -30.39
C GLY A 41 33.50 -36.58 -30.55
N PRO A 42 34.34 -36.28 -31.55
CA PRO A 42 35.58 -37.03 -31.79
C PRO A 42 36.59 -36.93 -30.64
N ARG A 43 36.55 -35.83 -29.87
CA ARG A 43 37.50 -35.53 -28.78
C ARG A 43 36.89 -35.58 -27.38
N GLY A 44 35.60 -35.90 -27.24
CA GLY A 44 34.94 -35.93 -25.93
C GLY A 44 33.41 -35.84 -25.99
N GLY A 45 32.78 -36.06 -24.84
CA GLY A 45 31.33 -35.98 -24.65
C GLY A 45 30.87 -34.67 -24.02
N ARG A 46 29.66 -34.20 -24.37
CA ARG A 46 29.03 -33.03 -23.72
C ARG A 46 27.56 -33.29 -23.42
N TRP A 47 27.08 -32.74 -22.32
CA TRP A 47 25.68 -32.78 -21.91
C TRP A 47 24.89 -31.58 -22.45
N PHE A 48 23.65 -31.83 -22.84
CA PHE A 48 22.68 -30.83 -23.30
C PHE A 48 21.32 -31.08 -22.65
N ALA A 49 20.52 -30.02 -22.49
CA ALA A 49 19.10 -30.11 -22.19
C ALA A 49 18.29 -29.52 -23.34
N ARG A 50 17.08 -30.04 -23.57
CA ARG A 50 16.08 -29.36 -24.41
C ARG A 50 14.70 -29.40 -23.77
N PHE A 51 13.95 -28.33 -23.99
CA PHE A 51 12.63 -28.11 -23.41
C PHE A 51 11.66 -27.55 -24.44
N ARG A 52 10.41 -28.01 -24.37
CA ARG A 52 9.22 -27.33 -24.90
C ARG A 52 8.07 -27.57 -23.94
N ALA A 53 7.09 -26.67 -23.91
CA ALA A 53 5.87 -26.88 -23.12
C ALA A 53 5.10 -28.12 -23.62
N ALA A 54 4.52 -28.88 -22.70
CA ALA A 54 3.68 -30.04 -23.03
C ALA A 54 2.47 -29.57 -23.86
N GLY A 55 2.13 -30.30 -24.93
CA GLY A 55 1.09 -29.91 -25.88
C GLY A 55 1.40 -28.71 -26.81
N SER A 56 2.60 -28.11 -26.74
CA SER A 56 2.97 -26.99 -27.63
C SER A 56 3.51 -27.47 -29.00
N THR A 57 3.17 -26.73 -30.06
CA THR A 57 3.73 -26.89 -31.42
C THR A 57 5.02 -26.10 -31.64
N GLU A 58 5.50 -25.39 -30.62
CA GLU A 58 6.74 -24.60 -30.69
C GLU A 58 8.00 -25.48 -30.77
N GLU A 59 9.08 -24.88 -31.30
CA GLU A 59 10.38 -25.52 -31.37
C GLU A 59 11.00 -25.73 -29.99
N TYR A 60 11.84 -26.76 -29.86
CA TYR A 60 12.57 -27.03 -28.63
C TYR A 60 13.68 -25.99 -28.40
N VAL A 61 13.65 -25.32 -27.25
CA VAL A 61 14.79 -24.55 -26.76
C VAL A 61 15.86 -25.53 -26.26
N ARG A 62 17.13 -25.28 -26.56
CA ARG A 62 18.25 -26.19 -26.22
C ARG A 62 19.43 -25.42 -25.64
N ILE A 63 20.02 -25.94 -24.56
CA ILE A 63 21.27 -25.41 -23.98
C ILE A 63 22.34 -26.49 -23.77
N PRO A 64 23.63 -26.13 -23.79
CA PRO A 64 24.69 -26.97 -23.24
C PRO A 64 24.69 -26.93 -21.70
N LEU A 65 24.92 -28.07 -21.05
CA LEU A 65 24.98 -28.19 -19.59
C LEU A 65 26.42 -28.29 -19.06
N GLY A 66 27.32 -28.93 -19.82
CA GLY A 66 28.71 -29.14 -19.42
C GLY A 66 29.41 -30.23 -20.23
N VAL A 67 30.68 -30.48 -19.92
CA VAL A 67 31.46 -31.62 -20.45
C VAL A 67 31.05 -32.89 -19.70
N ALA A 68 31.03 -34.04 -20.38
CA ALA A 68 30.74 -35.32 -19.73
C ALA A 68 31.98 -35.88 -19.03
N ASP A 69 31.77 -36.61 -17.94
CA ASP A 69 32.78 -37.26 -17.11
C ASP A 69 33.44 -38.51 -17.76
N ASP A 70 33.57 -38.52 -19.08
CA ASP A 70 34.03 -39.70 -19.84
C ASP A 70 35.54 -39.94 -19.72
N GLY A 71 36.32 -38.87 -19.52
CA GLY A 71 37.80 -38.93 -19.42
C GLY A 71 38.39 -38.27 -18.17
N CYS A 72 37.56 -37.63 -17.33
CA CYS A 72 37.97 -36.96 -16.10
C CYS A 72 36.89 -37.11 -15.03
N GLU A 73 37.28 -36.99 -13.76
CA GLU A 73 36.30 -36.96 -12.67
C GLU A 73 35.37 -35.75 -12.76
N ALA A 74 34.13 -35.93 -12.33
CA ALA A 74 33.13 -34.90 -12.37
C ALA A 74 33.35 -33.89 -11.24
N ASN A 75 33.45 -32.61 -11.58
CA ASN A 75 33.64 -31.52 -10.61
C ASN A 75 32.33 -30.79 -10.26
N GLY A 76 31.20 -31.19 -10.84
CA GLY A 76 29.88 -30.59 -10.60
C GLY A 76 29.67 -29.21 -11.24
N VAL A 77 30.72 -28.57 -11.76
CA VAL A 77 30.69 -27.23 -12.35
C VAL A 77 30.79 -27.32 -13.87
N THR A 78 31.93 -27.73 -14.40
CA THR A 78 32.23 -27.79 -15.84
C THR A 78 32.23 -29.22 -16.40
N ILE A 79 32.53 -30.22 -15.57
CA ILE A 79 32.54 -31.65 -15.90
C ILE A 79 31.48 -32.33 -15.05
N LEU A 80 30.52 -32.99 -15.70
CA LEU A 80 29.32 -33.51 -15.07
C LEU A 80 29.18 -35.01 -15.33
N ASN A 81 28.88 -35.74 -14.25
CA ASN A 81 28.34 -37.09 -14.38
C ASN A 81 26.85 -37.05 -14.76
N TRP A 82 26.27 -38.21 -15.07
CA TRP A 82 24.87 -38.32 -15.47
C TRP A 82 23.91 -37.68 -14.47
N LYS A 83 24.10 -37.94 -13.17
CA LYS A 83 23.22 -37.42 -12.12
C LYS A 83 23.27 -35.88 -12.08
N GLN A 84 24.47 -35.32 -12.06
CA GLN A 84 24.67 -33.86 -12.05
C GLN A 84 24.14 -33.20 -13.32
N ALA A 85 24.29 -33.85 -14.48
CA ALA A 85 23.73 -33.36 -15.73
C ALA A 85 22.19 -33.41 -15.75
N LEU A 86 21.60 -34.47 -15.18
CA LEU A 86 20.15 -34.61 -15.03
C LEU A 86 19.58 -33.56 -14.07
N ASP A 87 20.24 -33.34 -12.93
CA ASP A 87 19.83 -32.33 -11.94
C ASP A 87 19.86 -30.92 -12.57
N LYS A 88 20.97 -30.56 -13.25
CA LYS A 88 21.07 -29.28 -13.98
C LYS A 88 20.04 -29.14 -15.11
N ALA A 89 19.72 -30.25 -15.80
CA ALA A 89 18.70 -30.24 -16.84
C ALA A 89 17.31 -29.95 -16.24
N ASN A 90 16.97 -30.59 -15.11
CA ASN A 90 15.70 -30.37 -14.42
C ASN A 90 15.59 -28.94 -13.88
N GLU A 91 16.64 -28.43 -13.24
CA GLU A 91 16.68 -27.06 -12.72
C GLU A 91 16.46 -26.02 -13.84
N TRP A 92 17.17 -26.16 -14.96
CA TRP A 92 17.00 -25.26 -16.11
C TRP A 92 15.59 -25.34 -16.72
N VAL A 93 15.01 -26.54 -16.79
CA VAL A 93 13.62 -26.70 -17.26
C VAL A 93 12.63 -26.03 -16.32
N GLU A 94 12.82 -26.16 -15.00
CA GLU A 94 11.98 -25.49 -14.00
C GLU A 94 12.08 -23.96 -14.11
N GLN A 95 13.27 -23.41 -14.35
CA GLN A 95 13.46 -21.98 -14.58
C GLN A 95 12.66 -21.49 -15.81
N LEU A 96 12.68 -22.25 -16.92
CA LEU A 96 11.92 -21.91 -18.12
C LEU A 96 10.41 -22.07 -17.95
N ALA A 97 9.98 -23.14 -17.28
CA ALA A 97 8.57 -23.38 -16.99
C ALA A 97 7.97 -22.28 -16.07
N ASN A 98 8.80 -21.67 -15.22
CA ASN A 98 8.43 -20.59 -14.31
C ASN A 98 8.67 -19.17 -14.90
N GLY A 99 8.89 -19.05 -16.22
CA GLY A 99 9.05 -17.76 -16.88
C GLY A 99 10.33 -16.99 -16.50
N GLY A 100 11.40 -17.70 -16.15
CA GLY A 100 12.71 -17.11 -15.82
C GLY A 100 12.79 -16.46 -14.44
N ARG A 101 11.78 -16.65 -13.57
CA ARG A 101 11.88 -16.23 -12.17
C ARG A 101 12.59 -17.32 -11.37
N THR A 102 13.84 -17.05 -11.00
CA THR A 102 14.54 -17.83 -9.97
C THR A 102 13.76 -17.66 -8.68
N ILE A 103 12.97 -18.67 -8.35
CA ILE A 103 12.35 -18.82 -7.05
C ILE A 103 13.50 -19.01 -6.06
N ASP A 104 13.68 -18.12 -5.09
CA ASP A 104 14.62 -18.35 -4.00
C ASP A 104 13.91 -19.14 -2.88
N PRO A 105 14.13 -20.47 -2.76
CA PRO A 105 13.56 -21.27 -1.67
C PRO A 105 14.13 -20.87 -0.30
N ASN A 106 15.15 -20.00 -0.24
CA ASN A 106 15.72 -19.47 0.99
C ASN A 106 15.27 -18.03 1.30
N MET A 107 14.23 -17.52 0.63
CA MET A 107 13.66 -16.21 0.94
C MET A 107 13.32 -16.11 2.44
N THR A 108 13.82 -15.05 3.08
CA THR A 108 13.61 -14.78 4.51
C THR A 108 12.58 -13.68 4.73
N VAL A 109 12.14 -13.52 5.98
CA VAL A 109 11.29 -12.41 6.41
C VAL A 109 11.94 -11.05 6.05
N ARG A 110 13.27 -10.93 6.18
CA ARG A 110 14.03 -9.73 5.77
C ARG A 110 13.79 -9.39 4.31
N HIS A 111 13.98 -10.35 3.41
CA HIS A 111 13.77 -10.16 1.97
C HIS A 111 12.35 -9.69 1.65
N ALA A 112 11.34 -10.30 2.30
CA ALA A 112 9.95 -9.90 2.14
C ALA A 112 9.70 -8.46 2.61
N VAL A 113 10.25 -8.09 3.76
CA VAL A 113 10.11 -6.75 4.34
C VAL A 113 10.82 -5.69 3.48
N ASP A 114 12.05 -5.94 3.06
CA ASP A 114 12.84 -5.01 2.24
C ASP A 114 12.20 -4.77 0.87
N ALA A 115 11.75 -5.84 0.19
CA ALA A 115 11.04 -5.73 -1.09
C ALA A 115 9.75 -4.91 -0.93
N TYR A 116 8.98 -5.16 0.12
CA TYR A 116 7.75 -4.43 0.41
C TYR A 116 8.01 -2.95 0.74
N ILE A 117 9.04 -2.64 1.54
CA ILE A 117 9.45 -1.26 1.84
C ILE A 117 9.84 -0.54 0.55
N LYS A 118 10.67 -1.16 -0.30
CA LYS A 118 11.09 -0.58 -1.59
C LYS A 118 9.88 -0.25 -2.46
N MET A 119 8.98 -1.21 -2.66
CA MET A 119 7.75 -0.99 -3.44
C MET A 119 6.89 0.15 -2.85
N ARG A 120 6.76 0.22 -1.52
CA ARG A 120 5.98 1.29 -0.85
C ARG A 120 6.64 2.65 -0.99
N ASP A 121 7.97 2.71 -0.96
CA ASP A 121 8.76 3.94 -1.08
C ASP A 121 8.74 4.46 -2.51
N GLU A 122 8.89 3.58 -3.52
CA GLU A 122 8.72 3.92 -4.94
C GLU A 122 7.32 4.47 -5.21
N ARG A 123 6.28 3.79 -4.72
CA ARG A 123 4.89 4.25 -4.86
C ARG A 123 4.68 5.61 -4.21
N ARG A 124 5.22 5.82 -3.01
CA ARG A 124 5.08 7.10 -2.30
C ARG A 124 5.88 8.21 -2.99
N SER A 125 7.06 7.90 -3.49
CA SER A 125 7.91 8.83 -4.24
C SER A 125 7.25 9.27 -5.54
N ALA A 126 6.66 8.36 -6.29
CA ALA A 126 5.86 8.67 -7.48
C ALA A 126 4.67 9.58 -7.16
N GLN A 127 4.00 9.39 -6.02
CA GLN A 127 2.87 10.24 -5.60
C GLN A 127 3.28 11.66 -5.20
N VAL A 128 4.50 11.84 -4.70
CA VAL A 128 5.01 13.13 -4.20
C VAL A 128 5.88 13.84 -5.25
N GLY A 129 6.36 13.11 -6.27
CA GLY A 129 7.26 13.63 -7.30
C GLY A 129 8.72 13.76 -6.85
N ARG A 130 9.11 13.12 -5.74
CA ARG A 130 10.50 13.11 -5.24
C ARG A 130 10.78 11.87 -4.38
N PRO A 131 12.04 11.45 -4.21
CA PRO A 131 12.39 10.34 -3.32
C PRO A 131 11.97 10.61 -1.87
N VAL A 132 11.12 9.75 -1.32
CA VAL A 132 10.67 9.80 0.07
C VAL A 132 10.45 8.39 0.63
N ARG A 133 10.68 8.25 1.94
CA ARG A 133 10.35 7.02 2.67
C ARG A 133 8.86 6.98 3.03
N SER A 134 8.27 5.80 2.93
CA SER A 134 6.89 5.55 3.29
C SER A 134 6.75 5.22 4.77
N THR A 135 5.51 5.14 5.24
CA THR A 135 5.22 4.67 6.61
C THR A 135 5.68 3.25 6.86
N ALA A 136 5.83 2.43 5.81
CA ALA A 136 6.30 1.06 5.94
C ALA A 136 7.79 1.05 6.34
N SER A 137 8.63 1.89 5.73
CA SER A 137 10.07 1.97 6.09
C SER A 137 10.27 2.39 7.53
N TYR A 138 9.50 3.35 8.04
CA TYR A 138 9.61 3.77 9.44
C TYR A 138 9.14 2.69 10.42
N LYS A 139 8.00 2.05 10.16
CA LYS A 139 7.45 1.03 11.07
C LYS A 139 8.24 -0.27 11.00
N LEU A 140 8.37 -0.86 9.81
CA LEU A 140 9.04 -2.15 9.64
C LEU A 140 10.55 -2.01 9.88
N GLY A 141 11.16 -0.87 9.52
CA GLY A 141 12.54 -0.59 9.86
C GLY A 141 12.78 -0.53 11.37
N ALA A 142 11.88 0.10 12.13
CA ALA A 142 12.04 0.24 13.57
C ALA A 142 11.69 -1.05 14.35
N TYR A 143 10.70 -1.83 13.91
CA TYR A 143 10.10 -2.89 14.71
C TYR A 143 10.22 -4.31 14.12
N ALA A 144 10.48 -4.45 12.82
CA ALA A 144 10.75 -5.75 12.21
C ALA A 144 12.26 -5.92 11.96
N LEU A 145 12.87 -5.03 11.16
CA LEU A 145 14.27 -5.15 10.71
C LEU A 145 15.34 -5.07 11.82
N LYS A 146 14.98 -4.62 13.02
CA LYS A 146 15.88 -4.63 14.19
C LYS A 146 15.94 -5.99 14.88
N ASP A 147 14.95 -6.84 14.67
CA ASP A 147 14.85 -8.15 15.30
C ASP A 147 15.53 -9.19 14.41
N VAL A 148 16.85 -9.30 14.55
CA VAL A 148 17.71 -10.16 13.71
C VAL A 148 17.23 -11.62 13.78
N ALA A 149 16.90 -12.12 14.96
CA ALA A 149 16.42 -13.48 15.16
C ALA A 149 15.11 -13.75 14.41
N PHE A 150 14.23 -12.75 14.28
CA PHE A 150 12.97 -12.87 13.54
C PHE A 150 13.14 -12.75 12.02
N ILE A 151 13.92 -11.76 11.56
CA ILE A 151 13.97 -11.42 10.13
C ILE A 151 14.83 -12.39 9.30
N ASP A 152 15.75 -13.12 9.93
CA ASP A 152 16.57 -14.11 9.24
C ASP A 152 15.86 -15.48 9.13
N ILE A 153 14.66 -15.64 9.73
CA ILE A 153 13.81 -16.81 9.53
C ILE A 153 13.41 -16.92 8.06
N LYS A 154 13.63 -18.10 7.48
CA LYS A 154 13.19 -18.43 6.12
C LYS A 154 11.66 -18.51 6.10
N LEU A 155 11.03 -17.94 5.08
CA LEU A 155 9.57 -17.95 4.95
C LEU A 155 8.97 -19.36 4.94
N ARG A 156 9.73 -20.35 4.44
CA ARG A 156 9.31 -21.75 4.43
C ARG A 156 9.27 -22.40 5.83
N ASP A 157 10.09 -21.87 6.74
CA ASP A 157 10.28 -22.38 8.10
C ASP A 157 9.53 -21.50 9.13
N LEU A 158 8.86 -20.43 8.66
CA LEU A 158 8.15 -19.46 9.49
C LEU A 158 6.88 -20.10 10.08
N THR A 159 6.78 -20.07 11.41
CA THR A 159 5.62 -20.62 12.13
C THR A 159 4.70 -19.54 12.70
N GLU A 160 3.51 -19.93 13.15
CA GLU A 160 2.63 -19.03 13.91
C GLU A 160 3.26 -18.59 15.23
N LEU A 161 4.06 -19.45 15.87
CA LEU A 161 4.70 -19.17 17.13
C LEU A 161 5.75 -18.07 16.99
N ASP A 162 6.53 -18.08 15.90
CA ASP A 162 7.51 -17.03 15.60
C ASP A 162 6.85 -15.65 15.48
N LEU A 163 5.72 -15.60 14.75
CA LEU A 163 4.95 -14.38 14.55
C LEU A 163 4.33 -13.88 15.86
N ARG A 164 3.80 -14.78 16.70
CA ARG A 164 3.27 -14.43 18.03
C ARG A 164 4.35 -13.95 18.98
N ASN A 165 5.52 -14.61 18.98
CA ASN A 165 6.66 -14.22 19.80
C ASN A 165 7.19 -12.84 19.38
N TRP A 166 7.26 -12.56 18.08
CA TRP A 166 7.59 -11.23 17.59
C TRP A 166 6.60 -10.17 18.09
N GLN A 167 5.29 -10.43 18.06
CA GLN A 167 4.30 -9.49 18.61
C GLN A 167 4.48 -9.24 20.12
N ARG A 168 4.85 -10.25 20.90
CA ARG A 168 5.09 -10.13 22.36
C ARG A 168 6.29 -9.25 22.70
N ARG A 169 7.23 -9.07 21.77
CA ARG A 169 8.44 -8.24 21.97
C ARG A 169 8.16 -6.74 21.83
N PHE A 170 6.95 -6.31 21.47
CA PHE A 170 6.61 -4.89 21.45
C PHE A 170 6.56 -4.29 22.85
N ASN A 171 7.43 -3.31 23.10
CA ASN A 171 7.45 -2.49 24.30
C ASN A 171 7.23 -1.01 23.96
N GLY A 172 6.69 -0.23 24.90
CA GLY A 172 6.54 1.23 24.76
C GLY A 172 5.60 1.72 23.66
N LEU A 173 4.80 0.84 23.04
CA LEU A 173 3.82 1.19 22.01
C LEU A 173 2.38 1.11 22.53
N THR A 174 1.56 2.05 22.07
CA THR A 174 0.10 1.97 22.24
C THR A 174 -0.47 0.77 21.48
N GLY A 175 -1.59 0.20 21.94
CA GLY A 175 -2.21 -0.96 21.30
C GLY A 175 -2.55 -0.70 19.82
N SER A 176 -3.06 0.50 19.52
CA SER A 176 -3.32 0.94 18.14
C SER A 176 -2.06 1.06 17.27
N SER A 177 -0.92 1.44 17.85
CA SER A 177 0.36 1.48 17.14
C SER A 177 0.88 0.08 16.87
N LYS A 178 0.83 -0.81 17.85
CA LYS A 178 1.17 -2.24 17.68
C LYS A 178 0.34 -2.85 16.54
N GLN A 179 -0.98 -2.60 16.48
CA GLN A 179 -1.87 -3.14 15.42
C GLN A 179 -1.44 -2.68 14.02
N ARG A 180 -1.01 -1.42 13.89
CA ARG A 180 -0.56 -0.84 12.62
C ARG A 180 0.76 -1.44 12.16
N VAL A 181 1.66 -1.82 13.07
CA VAL A 181 2.93 -2.49 12.73
C VAL A 181 2.65 -3.92 12.26
N VAL A 182 1.83 -4.67 13.01
CA VAL A 182 1.40 -6.03 12.64
C VAL A 182 0.73 -6.04 11.26
N SER A 183 -0.15 -5.07 10.99
CA SER A 183 -0.84 -4.97 9.70
C SER A 183 0.11 -4.71 8.53
N GLU A 184 1.16 -3.92 8.73
CA GLU A 184 2.17 -3.67 7.69
C GLU A 184 3.04 -4.90 7.45
N LEU A 185 3.45 -5.62 8.50
CA LEU A 185 4.21 -6.87 8.34
C LEU A 185 3.36 -7.92 7.63
N LYS A 186 2.08 -8.04 8.01
CA LYS A 186 1.13 -8.93 7.34
C LYS A 186 1.02 -8.62 5.85
N ALA A 187 0.98 -7.34 5.48
CA ALA A 187 0.95 -6.93 4.08
C ALA A 187 2.27 -7.30 3.35
N ALA A 188 3.43 -7.09 3.99
CA ALA A 188 4.73 -7.45 3.43
C ALA A 188 4.84 -8.96 3.14
N LEU A 189 4.49 -9.80 4.12
CA LEU A 189 4.58 -11.26 3.97
C LEU A 189 3.60 -11.80 2.94
N ASN A 190 2.37 -11.27 2.87
CA ASN A 190 1.41 -11.67 1.84
C ASN A 190 1.85 -11.22 0.44
N SER A 191 2.43 -10.02 0.29
CA SER A 191 2.98 -9.55 -0.99
C SER A 191 4.09 -10.49 -1.48
N ALA A 192 5.00 -10.88 -0.58
CA ALA A 192 6.07 -11.82 -0.91
C ALA A 192 5.51 -13.20 -1.32
N PHE A 193 4.48 -13.70 -0.64
CA PHE A 193 3.81 -14.93 -1.02
C PHE A 193 3.13 -14.83 -2.40
N GLU A 194 2.41 -13.74 -2.69
CA GLU A 194 1.72 -13.53 -3.96
C GLU A 194 2.71 -13.54 -5.14
N GLU A 195 3.88 -12.93 -4.97
CA GLU A 195 4.93 -12.86 -5.99
C GLU A 195 5.69 -14.19 -6.17
N ASN A 196 5.81 -14.99 -5.11
CA ASN A 196 6.64 -16.20 -5.05
C ASN A 196 5.84 -17.48 -4.74
N ARG A 197 4.54 -17.49 -5.09
CA ARG A 197 3.58 -18.55 -4.71
C ARG A 197 4.02 -19.97 -5.09
N GLN A 198 4.79 -20.11 -6.16
CA GLN A 198 5.28 -21.42 -6.64
C GLN A 198 6.38 -22.01 -5.76
N GLY A 199 7.12 -21.18 -5.02
CA GLY A 199 8.27 -21.60 -4.22
C GLY A 199 8.06 -21.66 -2.72
N LEU A 200 6.94 -21.11 -2.25
CA LEU A 200 6.65 -20.99 -0.83
C LEU A 200 5.57 -22.01 -0.42
N PRO A 201 5.55 -22.43 0.86
CA PRO A 201 4.52 -23.32 1.35
C PRO A 201 3.12 -22.76 1.10
N LYS A 202 2.21 -23.61 0.59
CA LYS A 202 0.84 -23.20 0.21
C LYS A 202 0.00 -22.75 1.39
N ASP A 203 0.35 -23.20 2.59
CA ASP A 203 -0.25 -22.89 3.88
C ASP A 203 0.33 -21.63 4.53
N LEU A 204 1.43 -21.05 4.01
CA LEU A 204 2.03 -19.82 4.53
C LEU A 204 1.01 -18.67 4.73
N PRO A 205 0.04 -18.42 3.84
CA PRO A 205 -1.00 -17.40 4.09
C PRO A 205 -1.85 -17.66 5.33
N VAL A 206 -2.08 -18.94 5.66
CA VAL A 206 -2.80 -19.37 6.87
C VAL A 206 -1.96 -19.07 8.10
N THR A 207 -0.68 -19.46 8.09
CA THR A 207 0.30 -19.13 9.13
C THR A 207 0.38 -17.63 9.37
N ILE A 208 0.52 -16.83 8.31
CA ILE A 208 0.53 -15.37 8.39
C ILE A 208 -0.77 -14.84 8.99
N LYS A 209 -1.93 -15.37 8.56
CA LYS A 209 -3.24 -14.90 9.01
C LYS A 209 -3.42 -15.10 10.52
N PHE A 210 -3.10 -16.27 11.04
CA PHE A 210 -3.32 -16.63 12.44
C PHE A 210 -2.18 -16.19 13.35
N GLY A 211 -0.93 -16.32 12.90
CA GLY A 211 0.25 -15.87 13.63
C GLY A 211 0.32 -14.35 13.82
N LEU A 212 -0.26 -13.57 12.89
CA LEU A 212 -0.40 -12.10 12.99
C LEU A 212 -1.81 -11.64 13.36
N LYS A 213 -2.64 -12.51 13.97
CA LYS A 213 -3.81 -12.04 14.70
C LYS A 213 -3.31 -11.21 15.90
N PRO A 214 -3.70 -9.92 16.05
CA PRO A 214 -3.22 -9.08 17.14
C PRO A 214 -3.51 -9.71 18.50
N ILE A 215 -2.52 -9.72 19.41
CA ILE A 215 -2.65 -10.24 20.78
C ILE A 215 -2.99 -9.17 21.83
N PHE A 216 -3.19 -7.93 21.40
CA PHE A 216 -3.40 -6.73 22.23
C PHE A 216 -4.69 -6.00 21.79
N VAL A 217 -5.74 -6.75 21.46
CA VAL A 217 -6.99 -6.18 20.90
C VAL A 217 -7.72 -5.32 21.93
N GLU A 218 -7.77 -5.76 23.19
CA GLU A 218 -8.40 -5.03 24.30
C GLU A 218 -7.71 -3.69 24.55
N GLU A 219 -6.37 -3.69 24.72
CA GLU A 219 -5.56 -2.45 24.85
C GLU A 219 -5.83 -1.44 23.72
N ALA A 220 -6.08 -1.92 22.51
CA ALA A 220 -6.32 -1.06 21.35
C ALA A 220 -7.76 -0.54 21.27
N ALA A 221 -8.73 -1.30 21.79
CA ALA A 221 -10.13 -0.90 21.85
C ALA A 221 -10.34 0.18 22.91
N ASP A 222 -9.83 -0.05 24.13
CA ASP A 222 -9.95 0.88 25.26
C ASP A 222 -9.35 2.26 24.93
N GLN A 223 -8.22 2.27 24.20
CA GLN A 223 -7.57 3.50 23.75
C GLN A 223 -8.26 4.18 22.58
N ALA A 224 -9.02 3.45 21.77
CA ALA A 224 -9.76 4.02 20.64
C ALA A 224 -11.02 4.74 21.12
N ASP A 225 -11.69 4.20 22.13
CA ASP A 225 -12.88 4.79 22.75
C ASP A 225 -12.54 6.03 23.60
N ALA A 226 -11.31 6.12 24.12
CA ALA A 226 -10.85 7.29 24.89
C ALA A 226 -10.69 8.60 24.08
N ARG A 227 -10.85 8.59 22.74
CA ARG A 227 -10.83 9.82 21.92
C ARG A 227 -12.25 10.17 21.50
N ASP A 228 -12.99 10.84 22.38
CA ASP A 228 -14.28 11.42 22.02
C ASP A 228 -14.15 12.35 20.81
N ASN A 229 -15.08 12.22 19.86
CA ASN A 229 -15.13 13.11 18.71
C ASN A 229 -15.44 14.53 19.21
N GLN A 230 -14.53 15.46 18.96
CA GLN A 230 -14.74 16.88 19.25
C GLN A 230 -15.76 17.45 18.26
N ILE A 231 -16.99 17.69 18.72
CA ILE A 231 -18.08 18.30 17.94
C ILE A 231 -18.17 19.77 18.33
N LEU A 232 -17.91 20.65 17.37
CA LEU A 232 -17.92 22.10 17.55
C LEU A 232 -19.29 22.67 17.19
N SER A 233 -19.70 23.73 17.88
CA SER A 233 -20.86 24.54 17.49
C SER A 233 -20.55 25.40 16.27
N ASP A 234 -21.60 25.88 15.58
CA ASP A 234 -21.41 26.77 14.43
C ASP A 234 -20.72 28.09 14.83
N ASN A 235 -20.95 28.58 16.05
CA ASN A 235 -20.25 29.77 16.57
C ASN A 235 -18.76 29.49 16.79
N GLN A 236 -18.40 28.38 17.44
CA GLN A 236 -16.99 27.99 17.62
C GLN A 236 -16.26 27.84 16.28
N ILE A 237 -16.93 27.31 15.26
CA ILE A 237 -16.36 27.22 13.91
C ILE A 237 -16.15 28.62 13.33
N ARG A 238 -17.13 29.54 13.45
CA ARG A 238 -16.98 30.93 12.99
C ARG A 238 -15.83 31.64 13.70
N ASP A 239 -15.72 31.50 15.02
CA ASP A 239 -14.64 32.10 15.82
C ASP A 239 -13.26 31.61 15.35
N ILE A 240 -13.12 30.30 15.09
CA ILE A 240 -11.89 29.72 14.51
C ILE A 240 -11.57 30.36 13.15
N LEU A 241 -12.57 30.53 12.27
CA LEU A 241 -12.35 31.07 10.94
C LEU A 241 -12.03 32.58 10.97
N GLU A 242 -12.68 33.34 11.85
CA GLU A 242 -12.40 34.75 12.08
C GLU A 242 -10.97 34.94 12.58
N LYS A 243 -10.56 34.18 13.62
CA LYS A 243 -9.16 34.21 14.10
C LYS A 243 -8.16 33.73 13.08
N ALA A 244 -8.52 32.78 12.20
CA ALA A 244 -7.66 32.39 11.10
C ALA A 244 -7.43 33.56 10.13
N GLN A 245 -8.46 34.35 9.81
CA GLN A 245 -8.34 35.51 8.93
C GLN A 245 -7.57 36.66 9.61
N GLU A 246 -7.84 36.96 10.88
CA GLU A 246 -7.14 38.01 11.63
C GLU A 246 -5.63 37.74 11.76
N LEU A 247 -5.23 36.48 11.97
CA LEU A 247 -3.84 36.13 12.28
C LEU A 247 -2.97 35.85 11.05
N ASP A 248 -3.59 35.62 9.89
CA ASP A 248 -2.95 35.22 8.65
C ASP A 248 -3.09 36.29 7.56
N GLU A 249 -2.18 37.25 7.59
CA GLU A 249 -2.15 38.39 6.66
C GLU A 249 -2.10 37.97 5.18
N ASP A 250 -1.44 36.85 4.86
CA ASP A 250 -1.34 36.33 3.49
C ASP A 250 -2.58 35.50 3.08
N SER A 251 -3.49 35.21 4.02
CA SER A 251 -4.70 34.37 3.85
C SER A 251 -4.46 32.90 3.42
N ASP A 252 -3.22 32.44 3.39
CA ASP A 252 -2.83 31.09 2.94
C ASP A 252 -3.48 29.97 3.77
N TYR A 253 -3.36 30.09 5.08
CA TYR A 253 -3.94 29.19 6.05
C TYR A 253 -5.43 29.47 6.27
N ALA A 254 -5.85 30.73 6.27
CA ALA A 254 -7.26 31.11 6.42
C ALA A 254 -8.13 30.41 5.35
N LEU A 255 -7.70 30.45 4.08
CA LEU A 255 -8.40 29.75 2.99
C LEU A 255 -8.44 28.23 3.18
N LEU A 256 -7.34 27.63 3.66
CA LEU A 256 -7.32 26.20 3.99
C LEU A 256 -8.31 25.86 5.11
N ALA A 257 -8.38 26.67 6.17
CA ALA A 257 -9.30 26.47 7.29
C ALA A 257 -10.77 26.61 6.85
N ILE A 258 -11.07 27.63 6.05
CA ILE A 258 -12.39 27.86 5.45
C ILE A 258 -12.81 26.64 4.63
N LEU A 259 -11.95 26.13 3.74
CA LEU A 259 -12.27 24.96 2.94
C LEU A 259 -12.43 23.68 3.77
N LEU A 260 -11.63 23.49 4.83
CA LEU A 260 -11.81 22.38 5.76
C LEU A 260 -13.19 22.41 6.42
N ALA A 261 -13.62 23.59 6.89
CA ALA A 261 -14.91 23.78 7.56
C ALA A 261 -16.10 23.67 6.59
N ALA A 262 -16.00 24.28 5.41
CA ALA A 262 -17.06 24.31 4.41
C ALA A 262 -17.32 22.94 3.77
N THR A 263 -16.28 22.11 3.63
CA THR A 263 -16.39 20.82 2.92
C THR A 263 -16.37 19.59 3.82
N GLY A 264 -15.83 19.70 5.04
CA GLY A 264 -15.52 18.54 5.86
C GLY A 264 -14.49 17.59 5.21
N ALA A 265 -13.76 18.04 4.18
CA ALA A 265 -12.77 17.24 3.48
C ALA A 265 -11.50 17.03 4.33
N ARG A 266 -10.68 16.04 3.95
CA ARG A 266 -9.36 15.85 4.56
C ARG A 266 -8.37 16.84 3.93
N PHE A 267 -7.40 17.32 4.71
CA PHE A 267 -6.29 18.15 4.21
C PHE A 267 -5.70 17.61 2.89
N SER A 268 -5.41 16.30 2.83
CA SER A 268 -4.79 15.70 1.64
C SER A 268 -5.65 15.76 0.37
N GLN A 269 -6.97 15.98 0.50
CA GLN A 269 -7.88 16.16 -0.62
C GLN A 269 -7.84 17.62 -1.09
N LEU A 270 -7.96 18.57 -0.15
CA LEU A 270 -7.92 20.01 -0.43
C LEU A 270 -6.57 20.45 -0.99
N ALA A 271 -5.46 19.92 -0.46
CA ALA A 271 -4.10 20.18 -0.94
C ALA A 271 -3.84 19.73 -2.40
N ARG A 272 -4.81 19.07 -3.05
CA ARG A 272 -4.75 18.63 -4.45
C ARG A 272 -5.79 19.29 -5.34
N MET A 273 -6.56 20.22 -4.78
CA MET A 273 -7.49 21.00 -5.58
C MET A 273 -6.71 21.97 -6.46
N PHE A 274 -7.24 22.18 -7.65
CA PHE A 274 -6.79 23.17 -8.62
C PHE A 274 -7.81 24.29 -8.74
N VAL A 275 -7.43 25.41 -9.35
CA VAL A 275 -8.35 26.54 -9.61
C VAL A 275 -9.61 26.07 -10.36
N ARG A 276 -9.46 25.17 -11.34
CA ARG A 276 -10.58 24.56 -12.09
C ARG A 276 -11.58 23.76 -11.25
N ASP A 277 -11.22 23.40 -10.01
CA ASP A 277 -12.09 22.63 -9.12
C ASP A 277 -13.09 23.53 -8.37
N VAL A 278 -12.98 24.86 -8.50
CA VAL A 278 -13.96 25.83 -8.00
C VAL A 278 -14.91 26.18 -9.14
N GLN A 279 -16.22 26.09 -8.89
CA GLN A 279 -17.28 26.45 -9.84
C GLN A 279 -18.14 27.60 -9.28
N PRO A 280 -17.66 28.86 -9.36
CA PRO A 280 -18.29 30.01 -8.69
C PRO A 280 -19.77 30.19 -9.03
N GLN A 281 -20.14 30.07 -10.31
CA GLN A 281 -21.51 30.30 -10.79
C GLN A 281 -22.50 29.30 -10.21
N SER A 282 -22.05 28.07 -9.93
CA SER A 282 -22.88 27.01 -9.35
C SER A 282 -22.68 26.82 -7.85
N ARG A 283 -21.86 27.69 -7.22
CA ARG A 283 -21.45 27.63 -5.80
C ARG A 283 -20.97 26.24 -5.37
N ARG A 284 -20.14 25.61 -6.21
CA ARG A 284 -19.74 24.22 -6.05
C ARG A 284 -18.23 24.06 -6.03
N LEU A 285 -17.76 23.17 -5.15
CA LEU A 285 -16.37 22.72 -5.08
C LEU A 285 -16.27 21.25 -5.51
N LEU A 286 -15.26 20.93 -6.32
CA LEU A 286 -14.95 19.59 -6.79
C LEU A 286 -13.79 19.01 -5.98
N VAL A 287 -14.10 18.35 -4.87
CA VAL A 287 -13.08 17.83 -3.96
C VAL A 287 -12.54 16.49 -4.47
N PRO A 288 -11.21 16.33 -4.67
CA PRO A 288 -10.64 15.06 -5.11
C PRO A 288 -10.90 13.93 -4.10
N PRO A 289 -11.17 12.70 -4.54
CA PRO A 289 -11.40 11.58 -3.62
C PRO A 289 -10.13 11.23 -2.83
N SER A 290 -10.27 10.63 -1.65
CA SER A 290 -9.12 10.13 -0.89
C SER A 290 -8.37 9.07 -1.68
N ARG A 291 -7.03 9.09 -1.57
CA ARG A 291 -6.15 8.02 -2.05
C ARG A 291 -6.31 6.73 -1.24
N LYS A 292 -7.05 6.77 -0.12
CA LYS A 292 -7.38 5.59 0.71
C LYS A 292 -8.57 4.84 0.08
N GLY A 293 -8.44 3.52 0.00
CA GLY A 293 -9.45 2.60 -0.54
C GLY A 293 -8.81 1.53 -1.44
N ARG A 294 -9.50 0.40 -1.63
CA ARG A 294 -9.13 -0.61 -2.63
C ARG A 294 -9.84 -0.29 -3.96
N GLY A 295 -9.19 -0.54 -5.09
CA GLY A 295 -9.75 -0.37 -6.45
C GLY A 295 -9.39 0.94 -7.14
N LYS A 296 -9.50 0.97 -8.48
CA LYS A 296 -9.47 2.22 -9.26
C LYS A 296 -10.72 3.01 -8.91
N LYS A 297 -10.61 4.04 -8.06
CA LYS A 297 -11.67 5.04 -7.93
C LYS A 297 -11.78 5.71 -9.30
N VAL A 298 -12.79 5.35 -10.09
CA VAL A 298 -13.16 6.11 -11.29
C VAL A 298 -13.31 7.55 -10.81
N SER A 299 -12.56 8.45 -11.46
CA SER A 299 -12.26 9.81 -11.01
C SER A 299 -13.50 10.72 -10.93
N ALA A 300 -14.43 10.41 -10.03
CA ALA A 300 -15.53 11.29 -9.67
C ALA A 300 -15.06 12.17 -8.51
N HIS A 301 -14.88 13.46 -8.79
CA HIS A 301 -14.78 14.47 -7.75
C HIS A 301 -16.03 14.43 -6.87
N ILE A 302 -15.83 14.70 -5.58
CA ILE A 302 -16.93 14.87 -4.63
C ILE A 302 -17.45 16.27 -4.82
N ARG A 303 -18.72 16.39 -5.20
CA ARG A 303 -19.37 17.66 -5.45
C ARG A 303 -19.92 18.20 -4.13
N VAL A 304 -19.32 19.27 -3.64
CA VAL A 304 -19.74 19.93 -2.40
C VAL A 304 -20.37 21.28 -2.74
N GLN A 305 -21.61 21.50 -2.29
CA GLN A 305 -22.24 22.82 -2.38
C GLN A 305 -21.79 23.70 -1.23
N VAL A 306 -21.49 24.96 -1.53
CA VAL A 306 -21.01 25.96 -0.56
C VAL A 306 -21.82 27.26 -0.66
N GLY A 307 -21.71 28.11 0.36
CA GLY A 307 -22.33 29.43 0.37
C GLY A 307 -21.62 30.44 -0.53
N ALA A 308 -22.29 31.57 -0.79
CA ALA A 308 -21.71 32.67 -1.56
C ALA A 308 -20.51 33.30 -0.84
N ASP A 309 -20.56 33.38 0.48
CA ASP A 309 -19.47 33.78 1.38
C ASP A 309 -18.18 32.99 1.12
N ILE A 310 -18.28 31.66 0.94
CA ILE A 310 -17.13 30.81 0.65
C ILE A 310 -16.56 31.09 -0.74
N ILE A 311 -17.42 31.34 -1.74
CA ILE A 311 -16.97 31.68 -3.10
C ILE A 311 -16.28 33.05 -3.11
N GLU A 312 -16.82 34.04 -2.40
CA GLU A 312 -16.18 35.35 -2.26
C GLU A 312 -14.84 35.26 -1.54
N ALA A 313 -14.75 34.47 -0.46
CA ALA A 313 -13.47 34.25 0.22
C ALA A 313 -12.41 33.60 -0.71
N LEU A 314 -12.81 32.72 -1.63
CA LEU A 314 -11.92 32.06 -2.57
C LEU A 314 -11.52 32.94 -3.77
N ARG A 315 -12.20 34.06 -3.99
CA ARG A 315 -12.00 34.94 -5.15
C ARG A 315 -10.52 35.32 -5.38
N PRO A 316 -9.75 35.77 -4.36
CA PRO A 316 -8.34 36.11 -4.56
C PRO A 316 -7.47 34.90 -4.95
N ALA A 317 -7.90 33.68 -4.59
CA ALA A 317 -7.18 32.45 -4.89
C ALA A 317 -7.48 31.86 -6.27
N ILE A 318 -8.45 32.43 -7.01
CA ILE A 318 -8.84 31.97 -8.35
C ILE A 318 -8.67 33.04 -9.44
N GLU A 319 -8.79 34.32 -9.09
CA GLU A 319 -8.66 35.42 -10.06
C GLU A 319 -7.24 35.51 -10.63
N ASN A 320 -7.13 35.68 -11.94
CA ASN A 320 -5.86 35.79 -12.68
C ASN A 320 -4.89 34.60 -12.50
N ARG A 321 -5.39 33.43 -12.07
CA ARG A 321 -4.58 32.21 -11.93
C ARG A 321 -4.96 31.17 -12.98
N PRO A 322 -3.98 30.43 -13.54
CA PRO A 322 -4.26 29.36 -14.51
C PRO A 322 -5.19 28.30 -13.92
N PHE A 323 -6.07 27.73 -14.76
CA PHE A 323 -6.99 26.65 -14.37
C PHE A 323 -6.30 25.44 -13.71
N ASP A 324 -5.08 25.14 -14.15
CA ASP A 324 -4.29 24.01 -13.68
C ASP A 324 -3.33 24.36 -12.53
N ALA A 325 -3.40 25.59 -12.00
CA ALA A 325 -2.64 26.00 -10.84
C ALA A 325 -3.24 25.39 -9.55
N PRO A 326 -2.42 25.05 -8.54
CA PRO A 326 -2.92 24.58 -7.25
C PRO A 326 -3.83 25.64 -6.60
N LEU A 327 -5.02 25.26 -6.13
CA LEU A 327 -5.94 26.22 -5.50
C LEU A 327 -5.31 26.82 -4.24
N LEU A 328 -4.75 25.97 -3.38
CA LEU A 328 -4.14 26.36 -2.12
C LEU A 328 -2.62 26.41 -2.24
N GLU A 329 -2.07 27.59 -2.04
CA GLU A 329 -0.64 27.85 -1.98
C GLU A 329 -0.26 28.48 -0.64
N ARG A 330 1.03 28.48 -0.37
CA ARG A 330 1.63 29.18 0.76
C ARG A 330 3.01 29.70 0.42
N TRP A 331 3.49 30.68 1.18
CA TRP A 331 4.89 31.08 1.12
C TRP A 331 5.84 29.94 1.53
N ARG A 332 6.86 29.71 0.71
CA ARG A 332 8.04 28.93 1.05
C ARG A 332 9.09 29.85 1.65
N TYR A 333 9.61 29.43 2.80
CA TYR A 333 10.72 30.10 3.45
C TYR A 333 12.00 29.30 3.22
N LYS A 334 13.09 30.00 2.89
CA LYS A 334 14.44 29.44 2.84
C LYS A 334 15.26 30.09 3.94
N GLN A 335 16.03 29.27 4.64
CA GLN A 335 16.94 29.75 5.65
C GLN A 335 18.08 30.52 4.95
N ALA A 336 18.12 31.83 5.15
CA ALA A 336 19.17 32.70 4.61
C ALA A 336 20.37 32.77 5.58
N SER A 337 20.12 32.67 6.89
CA SER A 337 21.14 32.58 7.94
C SER A 337 20.64 31.75 9.12
N ARG A 338 21.45 31.52 10.16
CA ARG A 338 21.04 30.68 11.32
C ARG A 338 19.73 31.13 11.96
N THR A 339 19.41 32.42 11.93
CA THR A 339 18.20 33.00 12.53
C THR A 339 17.26 33.65 11.52
N ASN A 340 17.70 33.90 10.27
CA ASN A 340 16.89 34.57 9.27
C ASN A 340 16.26 33.60 8.25
N TRP A 341 14.97 33.80 8.01
CA TRP A 341 14.19 33.05 7.03
C TRP A 341 13.53 34.04 6.07
N GLU A 342 13.80 33.87 4.78
CA GLU A 342 13.28 34.76 3.75
C GLU A 342 12.19 34.07 2.94
N ARG A 343 11.15 34.83 2.57
CA ARG A 343 10.13 34.39 1.62
C ARG A 343 10.78 34.25 0.25
N VAL A 344 10.59 33.10 -0.39
CA VAL A 344 11.20 32.80 -1.71
C VAL A 344 10.13 32.74 -2.79
N ASP A 345 9.25 31.76 -2.69
CA ASP A 345 8.27 31.44 -3.73
C ASP A 345 6.97 30.90 -3.14
N ARG A 346 5.89 31.00 -3.93
CA ARG A 346 4.59 30.37 -3.63
C ARG A 346 4.68 28.89 -3.98
N GLN A 347 4.24 28.02 -3.08
CA GLN A 347 4.19 26.58 -3.34
C GLN A 347 2.89 25.97 -2.81
N PRO A 348 2.43 24.84 -3.37
CA PRO A 348 1.28 24.14 -2.83
C PRO A 348 1.54 23.59 -1.43
N TRP A 349 0.46 23.44 -0.66
CA TRP A 349 0.46 22.68 0.58
C TRP A 349 0.77 21.20 0.31
N LYS A 350 1.64 20.59 1.12
CA LYS A 350 2.17 19.23 0.89
C LYS A 350 1.81 18.28 2.02
N THR A 351 1.95 18.71 3.28
CA THR A 351 1.74 17.83 4.43
C THR A 351 0.90 18.50 5.51
N PRO A 352 0.02 17.74 6.22
CA PRO A 352 -0.79 18.30 7.30
C PRO A 352 0.01 18.96 8.43
N SER A 353 1.28 18.58 8.60
CA SER A 353 2.19 19.18 9.58
C SER A 353 2.47 20.66 9.31
N GLU A 354 2.36 21.11 8.05
CA GLU A 354 2.60 22.50 7.66
C GLU A 354 1.53 23.44 8.24
N MET A 355 0.31 22.94 8.46
CA MET A 355 -0.78 23.74 9.03
C MET A 355 -0.84 23.65 10.57
N THR A 356 -0.09 22.75 11.20
CA THR A 356 -0.21 22.48 12.65
C THR A 356 0.11 23.70 13.49
N ARG A 357 1.18 24.45 13.16
CA ARG A 357 1.54 25.67 13.89
C ARG A 357 0.43 26.72 13.82
N TRP A 358 -0.10 26.94 12.62
CA TRP A 358 -1.21 27.86 12.40
C TRP A 358 -2.46 27.45 13.15
N TRP A 359 -2.85 26.18 13.03
CA TRP A 359 -4.00 25.63 13.72
C TRP A 359 -3.92 25.83 15.24
N ASN A 360 -2.79 25.48 15.85
CA ASN A 360 -2.61 25.64 17.29
C ASN A 360 -2.72 27.12 17.71
N ARG A 361 -2.12 28.04 16.95
CA ARG A 361 -2.20 29.48 17.23
C ARG A 361 -3.64 29.99 17.14
N VAL A 362 -4.38 29.56 16.13
CA VAL A 362 -5.77 29.98 15.87
C VAL A 362 -6.73 29.45 16.93
N VAL A 363 -6.65 28.16 17.27
CA VAL A 363 -7.54 27.60 18.30
C VAL A 363 -7.22 28.14 19.69
N GLU A 364 -5.97 28.47 19.98
CA GLU A 364 -5.59 29.17 21.21
C GLU A 364 -6.23 30.57 21.26
N ALA A 365 -6.12 31.34 20.17
CA ALA A 365 -6.72 32.68 20.07
C ALA A 365 -8.25 32.65 20.09
N ALA A 366 -8.87 31.56 19.65
CA ALA A 366 -10.31 31.34 19.71
C ALA A 366 -10.78 30.79 21.08
N GLY A 367 -9.89 30.57 22.06
CA GLY A 367 -10.24 30.04 23.38
C GLY A 367 -10.64 28.56 23.35
N LEU A 368 -10.16 27.80 22.37
CA LEU A 368 -10.47 26.38 22.15
C LEU A 368 -9.22 25.48 22.16
N PRO A 369 -8.37 25.55 23.21
CA PRO A 369 -7.13 24.78 23.27
C PRO A 369 -7.41 23.27 23.19
N GLY A 370 -6.55 22.55 22.46
CA GLY A 370 -6.65 21.09 22.29
C GLY A 370 -7.67 20.62 21.24
N VAL A 371 -8.44 21.52 20.63
CA VAL A 371 -9.27 21.18 19.46
C VAL A 371 -8.35 20.84 18.28
N ILE A 372 -8.59 19.72 17.60
CA ILE A 372 -7.80 19.28 16.44
C ILE A 372 -8.48 19.67 15.11
N PRO A 373 -7.72 19.83 14.00
CA PRO A 373 -8.31 20.19 12.70
C PRO A 373 -9.41 19.24 12.23
N TYR A 374 -9.32 17.97 12.64
CA TYR A 374 -10.26 16.93 12.25
C TYR A 374 -11.65 17.12 12.92
N ALA A 375 -11.75 17.96 13.97
CA ALA A 375 -13.00 18.37 14.59
C ALA A 375 -13.95 19.08 13.62
N LEU A 376 -13.42 19.89 12.68
CA LEU A 376 -14.23 20.53 11.63
C LEU A 376 -15.00 19.50 10.79
N ARG A 377 -14.33 18.38 10.47
CA ARG A 377 -14.93 17.28 9.75
C ARG A 377 -15.94 16.51 10.58
N HIS A 378 -15.64 16.23 11.86
CA HIS A 378 -16.61 15.60 12.76
C HIS A 378 -17.88 16.45 12.88
N SER A 379 -17.72 17.76 13.05
CA SER A 379 -18.80 18.73 13.16
C SER A 379 -19.64 18.82 11.89
N SER A 380 -19.01 18.82 10.71
CA SER A 380 -19.73 18.78 9.42
C SER A 380 -20.60 17.53 9.24
N ILE A 381 -20.08 16.35 9.64
CA ILE A 381 -20.82 15.08 9.60
C ILE A 381 -22.01 15.15 10.56
N VAL A 382 -21.80 15.55 11.82
CA VAL A 382 -22.85 15.62 12.84
C VAL A 382 -23.91 16.66 12.47
N ARG A 383 -23.52 17.84 11.98
CA ARG A 383 -24.47 18.86 11.48
C ARG A 383 -25.33 18.33 10.35
N SER A 384 -24.73 17.61 9.40
CA SER A 384 -25.47 16.98 8.29
C SER A 384 -26.51 15.96 8.77
N ILE A 385 -26.15 15.15 9.77
CA ILE A 385 -27.04 14.15 10.38
C ILE A 385 -28.18 14.82 11.14
N ARG A 386 -27.88 15.84 11.97
CA ARG A 386 -28.90 16.61 12.72
C ARG A 386 -29.89 17.31 11.79
N MET A 387 -29.45 17.75 10.62
CA MET A 387 -30.33 18.33 9.59
C MET A 387 -31.11 17.28 8.78
N GLY A 388 -31.05 16.00 9.15
CA GLY A 388 -31.80 14.93 8.50
C GLY A 388 -31.31 14.53 7.12
N LEU A 389 -30.07 14.86 6.74
CA LEU A 389 -29.53 14.44 5.45
C LEU A 389 -29.40 12.90 5.40
N PRO A 390 -29.78 12.25 4.27
CA PRO A 390 -29.67 10.80 4.14
C PRO A 390 -28.22 10.33 4.41
N ILE A 391 -28.06 9.32 5.26
CA ILE A 391 -26.72 8.86 5.71
C ILE A 391 -25.80 8.48 4.53
N ARG A 392 -26.37 7.96 3.43
CA ARG A 392 -25.64 7.64 2.21
C ARG A 392 -25.07 8.89 1.53
N LEU A 393 -25.82 10.00 1.53
CA LEU A 393 -25.37 11.30 1.03
C LEU A 393 -24.26 11.85 1.92
N VAL A 394 -24.43 11.82 3.24
CA VAL A 394 -23.39 12.26 4.20
C VAL A 394 -22.09 11.47 3.98
N ALA A 395 -22.19 10.15 3.80
CA ALA A 395 -21.05 9.28 3.49
C ALA A 395 -20.34 9.67 2.19
N ALA A 396 -21.11 9.96 1.14
CA ALA A 396 -20.58 10.36 -0.16
C ALA A 396 -19.87 11.72 -0.10
N LEU A 397 -20.50 12.74 0.52
CA LEU A 397 -19.93 14.08 0.69
C LEU A 397 -18.62 14.06 1.47
N HIS A 398 -18.49 13.14 2.43
CA HIS A 398 -17.31 13.06 3.27
C HIS A 398 -16.29 12.00 2.79
N ASP A 399 -16.49 11.30 1.66
CA ASP A 399 -15.61 10.21 1.20
C ASP A 399 -15.29 9.21 2.32
N THR A 400 -16.37 8.65 2.86
CA THR A 400 -16.37 7.61 3.88
C THR A 400 -17.48 6.60 3.59
N SER A 401 -17.50 5.47 4.30
CA SER A 401 -18.60 4.50 4.22
C SER A 401 -19.69 4.80 5.24
N VAL A 402 -20.91 4.32 4.97
CA VAL A 402 -22.03 4.33 5.93
C VAL A 402 -21.64 3.61 7.21
N ALA A 403 -21.04 2.40 7.10
CA ALA A 403 -20.55 1.65 8.26
C ALA A 403 -19.55 2.43 9.13
N MET A 404 -18.71 3.29 8.53
CA MET A 404 -17.81 4.16 9.30
C MET A 404 -18.56 5.30 9.99
N ILE A 405 -19.63 5.81 9.39
CA ILE A 405 -20.48 6.82 10.03
C ILE A 405 -21.24 6.19 11.20
N GLU A 406 -21.90 5.06 10.99
CA GLU A 406 -22.63 4.35 12.05
C GLU A 406 -21.72 3.98 13.21
N LYS A 407 -20.52 3.45 12.94
CA LYS A 407 -19.57 3.07 13.98
C LYS A 407 -19.13 4.24 14.86
N HIS A 408 -18.87 5.40 14.26
CA HIS A 408 -18.21 6.51 14.96
C HIS A 408 -19.16 7.62 15.36
N TYR A 409 -20.38 7.66 14.82
CA TYR A 409 -21.33 8.74 15.08
C TYR A 409 -22.72 8.25 15.48
N SER A 410 -22.90 6.96 15.80
CA SER A 410 -24.17 6.37 16.24
C SER A 410 -24.89 7.21 17.28
N ARG A 411 -24.18 7.68 18.31
CA ARG A 411 -24.73 8.54 19.36
C ARG A 411 -25.43 9.79 18.81
N TRP A 412 -24.81 10.50 17.87
CA TRP A 412 -25.41 11.72 17.29
C TRP A 412 -26.46 11.40 16.22
N ILE A 413 -26.44 10.20 15.65
CA ILE A 413 -27.53 9.72 14.79
C ILE A 413 -28.79 9.54 15.65
N THR A 414 -28.70 8.87 16.80
CA THR A 414 -29.87 8.69 17.66
C THR A 414 -30.38 10.02 18.21
N GLU A 415 -29.50 10.86 18.78
CA GLU A 415 -29.89 12.18 19.31
C GLU A 415 -30.48 13.11 18.22
N GLY A 416 -29.90 13.12 17.01
CA GLY A 416 -30.40 13.97 15.91
C GLY A 416 -31.70 13.47 15.27
N LEU A 417 -32.00 12.17 15.39
CA LEU A 417 -33.26 11.60 14.92
C LEU A 417 -34.41 11.82 15.90
N ASP A 418 -34.15 12.16 17.17
CA ASP A 418 -35.22 12.40 18.15
C ASP A 418 -36.14 13.56 17.72
N GLU A 419 -35.59 14.64 17.15
CA GLU A 419 -36.40 15.75 16.61
C GLU A 419 -37.23 15.33 15.39
N LEU A 420 -36.68 14.47 14.52
CA LEU A 420 -37.41 13.92 13.37
C LEU A 420 -38.49 12.93 13.81
N ALA A 421 -38.19 12.10 14.81
CA ALA A 421 -39.13 11.17 15.42
C ALA A 421 -40.25 11.92 16.13
N ALA A 422 -39.94 13.01 16.84
CA ALA A 422 -40.93 13.87 17.49
C ALA A 422 -41.95 14.44 16.48
N ARG A 423 -41.52 14.83 15.27
CA ARG A 423 -42.42 15.29 14.20
C ARG A 423 -43.33 14.19 13.67
N ALA A 424 -42.94 12.92 13.80
CA ALA A 424 -43.75 11.78 13.39
C ALA A 424 -44.75 11.32 14.47
N VAL A 425 -44.67 11.88 15.69
CA VAL A 425 -45.61 11.56 16.76
C VAL A 425 -46.98 12.15 16.43
N VAL A 426 -47.99 11.29 16.32
CA VAL A 426 -49.39 11.68 16.12
C VAL A 426 -50.04 11.91 17.49
N PRO A 427 -50.68 13.07 17.75
CA PRO A 427 -51.47 13.26 18.97
C PRO A 427 -52.63 12.26 19.01
N LEU A 428 -52.62 11.35 19.98
CA LEU A 428 -53.65 10.30 20.13
C LEU A 428 -54.78 10.68 21.09
N LEU A 429 -54.59 11.74 21.88
CA LEU A 429 -55.56 12.23 22.84
C LEU A 429 -56.01 13.64 22.44
N LYS A 430 -57.28 13.99 22.69
CA LYS A 430 -57.76 15.36 22.53
C LYS A 430 -57.01 16.26 23.50
N ALA A 431 -56.41 17.34 22.98
CA ALA A 431 -55.83 18.38 23.81
C ALA A 431 -56.93 18.94 24.74
N ALA A 432 -56.63 19.01 26.03
CA ALA A 432 -57.50 19.58 27.06
C ALA A 432 -57.58 21.10 26.95
#